data_AF-A0AAP0FWT2-F1
#
_entry.id   AF-A0AAP0FWT2-F1
#
_cell.length_a   1.000
_cell.length_b   1.000
_cell.length_c   1.000
_cell.angle_alpha   90.00
_cell.angle_beta   90.00
_cell.angle_gamma   90.00
#
_symmetry.space_group_name_H-M   'P 1'
#
loop_
_entity.id
_entity.type
_entity.pdbx_description
1 polymer ?
#
loop_
_entity_poly.entity_id
_entity_poly.type
_entity_poly.pdbx_seq_one_letter_code
_entity_poly.pdbx_strand_id
1 'polypeptide(L)'
;MLAAKGVIIEGDCKNVLEFCRTSMHRATWSDATFMTEDLSFLAELNQVMFRHIPREANRLADFCAKFGSTVDFVWNDVHSAPTEFMEIVHDDFG
;
A
#
# COMPACT_ATOMS: atom_id res chain seq x y z
N MET A 1 11.12 4.32 -21.13
CA MET A 1 10.40 4.09 -19.85
C MET A 1 11.03 2.84 -19.23
N LEU A 2 11.78 2.98 -18.13
CA LEU A 2 12.28 1.81 -17.39
C LEU A 2 11.04 1.13 -16.81
N ALA A 3 10.56 0.07 -17.47
CA ALA A 3 9.51 -0.77 -16.89
C ALA A 3 10.06 -1.29 -15.55
N ALA A 4 9.47 -0.86 -14.44
CA ALA A 4 9.87 -1.34 -13.13
C ALA A 4 9.76 -2.87 -13.14
N LYS A 5 10.87 -3.55 -12.83
CA LYS A 5 10.92 -5.03 -12.83
C LYS A 5 10.16 -5.65 -11.65
N GLY A 6 9.72 -4.83 -10.71
CA GLY A 6 8.93 -5.25 -9.55
C GLY A 6 8.54 -4.08 -8.67
N VAL A 7 7.73 -4.37 -7.67
CA VAL A 7 7.28 -3.43 -6.63
C VAL A 7 7.67 -3.95 -5.25
N ILE A 8 7.97 -3.02 -4.35
CA ILE A 8 8.06 -3.28 -2.92
C ILE A 8 6.81 -2.65 -2.28
N ILE A 9 6.03 -3.45 -1.57
CA ILE A 9 4.87 -3.00 -0.81
C ILE A 9 5.29 -3.00 0.66
N GLU A 10 5.31 -1.81 1.25
CA GLU A 10 5.64 -1.60 2.65
C GLU A 10 4.36 -1.35 3.47
N GLY A 11 4.33 -1.82 4.71
CA GLY A 11 3.22 -1.55 5.63
C GLY A 11 3.54 -1.91 7.07
N ASP A 12 2.76 -1.36 8.01
CA ASP A 12 2.94 -1.57 9.46
C ASP A 12 2.08 -2.71 10.03
N CYS A 13 1.19 -3.31 9.22
CA CYS A 13 0.37 -4.44 9.64
C CYS A 13 0.94 -5.77 9.14
N LYS A 14 1.66 -6.50 10.00
CA LYS A 14 2.23 -7.82 9.68
C LYS A 14 1.18 -8.82 9.16
N ASN A 15 -0.01 -8.82 9.78
CA ASN A 15 -1.06 -9.77 9.44
C ASN A 15 -1.57 -9.56 8.00
N VAL A 16 -1.72 -8.31 7.57
CA VAL A 16 -2.14 -7.97 6.20
C VAL A 16 -1.04 -8.34 5.21
N LEU A 17 0.22 -8.01 5.50
CA LEU A 17 1.33 -8.36 4.62
C LEU A 17 1.49 -9.88 4.45
N GLU A 18 1.31 -10.65 5.53
CA GLU A 18 1.36 -12.11 5.46
C GLU A 18 0.15 -12.69 4.74
N PHE A 19 -1.04 -12.11 4.92
CA PHE A 19 -2.20 -12.45 4.12
C PHE A 19 -1.91 -12.25 2.63
N CYS A 20 -1.47 -11.05 2.20
CA CYS A 20 -1.11 -10.78 0.81
C CYS A 20 -0.04 -11.74 0.27
N ARG A 21 1.01 -12.00 1.05
CA ARG A 21 2.09 -12.92 0.66
C ARG A 21 1.57 -14.35 0.43
N THR A 22 0.82 -14.89 1.40
CA THR A 22 0.28 -16.25 1.28
C THR A 22 -0.81 -16.35 0.20
N SER A 23 -1.56 -15.29 -0.02
CA SER A 23 -2.53 -15.14 -1.09
C SER A 23 -1.88 -15.18 -2.48
N MET A 24 -0.76 -14.47 -2.67
CA MET A 24 0.00 -14.52 -3.92
C MET A 24 0.66 -15.89 -4.17
N HIS A 25 1.19 -16.55 -3.12
CA HIS A 25 1.69 -17.90 -3.25
C HIS A 25 0.58 -18.89 -3.62
N ARG A 26 -0.62 -18.75 -3.02
CA ARG A 26 -1.77 -19.62 -3.31
C ARG A 26 -2.44 -19.34 -4.65
N ALA A 27 -2.35 -18.13 -5.20
CA ALA A 27 -2.84 -17.83 -6.54
C ALA A 27 -2.13 -18.64 -7.65
N THR A 28 -0.94 -19.19 -7.38
CA THR A 28 -0.28 -20.16 -8.26
C THR A 28 -0.88 -21.57 -8.19
N TRP A 29 -1.71 -21.86 -7.18
CA TRP A 29 -2.39 -23.13 -6.94
C TRP A 29 -3.91 -22.90 -7.02
N SER A 30 -4.44 -22.82 -8.25
CA SER A 30 -5.80 -23.10 -8.77
C SER A 30 -7.10 -23.00 -7.93
N ASP A 31 -7.09 -22.64 -6.66
CA ASP A 31 -8.28 -22.63 -5.80
C ASP A 31 -8.79 -21.19 -5.65
N ALA A 32 -9.65 -20.83 -6.60
CA ALA A 32 -10.35 -19.55 -6.74
C ALA A 32 -11.34 -19.22 -5.60
N THR A 33 -11.23 -19.83 -4.43
CA THR A 33 -12.31 -19.86 -3.43
C THR A 33 -12.04 -18.99 -2.18
N PHE A 34 -10.91 -18.28 -2.11
CA PHE A 34 -10.49 -17.60 -0.86
C PHE A 34 -10.28 -16.08 -0.94
N MET A 35 -10.56 -15.44 -2.07
CA MET A 35 -10.38 -14.00 -2.22
C MET A 35 -11.75 -13.30 -2.12
N THR A 36 -12.17 -12.91 -0.91
CA THR A 36 -13.23 -11.91 -0.76
C THR A 36 -12.76 -10.51 -1.19
N GLU A 37 -11.45 -10.33 -1.37
CA GLU A 37 -10.82 -9.12 -1.89
C GLU A 37 -9.97 -9.47 -3.10
N ASP A 38 -10.26 -8.85 -4.25
CA ASP A 38 -9.57 -9.12 -5.50
C ASP A 38 -8.14 -8.55 -5.48
N LEU A 39 -7.17 -9.42 -5.18
CA LEU A 39 -5.74 -9.11 -5.24
C LEU A 39 -5.10 -9.53 -6.58
N SER A 40 -5.90 -9.86 -7.60
CA SER A 40 -5.39 -10.34 -8.90
C SER A 40 -4.46 -9.33 -9.58
N PHE A 41 -4.66 -8.03 -9.36
CA PHE A 41 -3.78 -6.97 -9.88
C PHE A 41 -2.31 -7.11 -9.44
N LEU A 42 -2.06 -7.71 -8.26
CA LEU A 42 -0.69 -7.96 -7.79
C LEU A 42 0.01 -9.01 -8.64
N ALA A 43 -0.72 -9.93 -9.27
CA ALA A 43 -0.17 -10.92 -10.19
C ALA A 43 0.23 -10.33 -11.55
N GLU A 44 -0.30 -9.16 -11.91
CA GLU A 44 0.10 -8.42 -13.12
C GLU A 44 1.49 -7.77 -12.99
N LEU A 45 2.02 -7.69 -11.76
CA LEU A 45 3.33 -7.13 -11.47
C LEU A 45 4.41 -8.22 -11.59
N ASN A 46 5.47 -7.92 -12.35
CA ASN A 46 6.57 -8.86 -12.61
C ASN A 46 7.19 -9.50 -11.36
N GLN A 47 7.30 -8.74 -10.27
CA GLN A 47 7.82 -9.19 -8.98
C GLN A 47 7.23 -8.33 -7.87
N VAL A 48 6.72 -8.95 -6.80
CA VAL A 48 6.16 -8.23 -5.64
C VAL A 48 6.92 -8.69 -4.39
N MET A 49 7.38 -7.74 -3.59
CA MET A 49 7.98 -7.99 -2.28
C MET A 49 7.22 -7.25 -1.19
N PHE A 50 6.85 -7.97 -0.13
CA PHE A 50 6.20 -7.39 1.04
C PHE A 50 7.20 -7.15 2.16
N ARG A 51 7.25 -5.93 2.68
CA ARG A 51 8.13 -5.55 3.79
C ARG A 51 7.34 -4.92 4.92
N HIS A 52 7.50 -5.47 6.12
CA HIS A 52 6.97 -4.85 7.32
C HIS A 52 7.89 -3.72 7.78
N ILE A 53 7.31 -2.55 8.07
CA ILE A 53 8.00 -1.38 8.60
C ILE A 53 7.35 -0.92 9.91
N PRO A 54 8.08 -0.22 10.80
CA PRO A 54 7.47 0.42 11.97
C PRO A 54 6.39 1.43 11.56
N ARG A 55 5.39 1.66 12.41
CA ARG A 55 4.29 2.60 12.12
C ARG A 55 4.80 4.02 11.89
N GLU A 56 5.85 4.40 12.61
CA GLU A 56 6.53 5.68 12.51
C GLU A 56 7.21 5.90 11.15
N ALA A 57 7.53 4.82 10.44
CA ALA A 57 8.03 4.87 9.07
C ALA A 57 6.89 4.79 8.02
N ASN A 58 5.67 4.47 8.44
CA ASN A 58 4.47 4.39 7.60
C ASN A 58 3.54 5.61 7.79
N ARG A 59 4.09 6.75 8.24
CA ARG A 59 3.31 7.92 8.69
C ARG A 59 2.40 8.49 7.59
N LEU A 60 2.87 8.56 6.36
CA LEU A 60 2.06 9.05 5.23
C LEU A 60 0.82 8.17 4.99
N ALA A 61 1.00 6.86 4.94
CA ALA A 61 -0.12 5.94 4.74
C ALA A 61 -1.09 5.95 5.93
N ASP A 62 -0.57 6.03 7.16
CA ASP A 62 -1.38 6.17 8.38
C ASP A 62 -2.21 7.46 8.38
N PHE A 63 -1.59 8.59 7.98
CA PHE A 63 -2.30 9.86 7.82
C PHE A 63 -3.41 9.74 6.78
N CYS A 64 -3.10 9.24 5.58
CA CYS A 64 -4.09 9.08 4.51
C CYS A 64 -5.26 8.18 4.93
N ALA A 65 -5.00 7.07 5.62
CA ALA A 65 -6.05 6.18 6.09
C ALA A 65 -6.95 6.84 7.15
N LYS A 66 -6.36 7.54 8.13
CA LYS A 66 -7.11 8.29 9.15
C LYS A 66 -7.92 9.42 8.55
N PHE A 67 -7.31 10.22 7.68
CA PHE A 67 -7.97 11.33 7.00
C PHE A 67 -9.11 10.81 6.11
N GLY A 68 -8.87 9.75 5.34
CA GLY A 68 -9.87 8.99 4.55
C GLY A 68 -11.08 8.52 5.36
N SER A 69 -10.84 8.10 6.60
CA SER A 69 -11.90 7.58 7.47
C SER A 69 -12.74 8.65 8.16
N THR A 70 -12.28 9.90 8.22
CA THR A 70 -12.85 10.95 9.06
C THR A 70 -13.54 12.08 8.28
N VAL A 71 -13.20 12.24 6.99
CA VAL A 71 -13.68 13.37 6.18
C VAL A 71 -14.19 12.86 4.83
N ASP A 72 -15.28 13.44 4.35
CA ASP A 72 -15.71 13.30 2.96
C ASP A 72 -14.91 14.32 2.13
N PHE A 73 -13.76 13.90 1.59
CA PHE A 73 -12.88 14.78 0.80
C PHE A 73 -12.49 14.15 -0.53
N VAL A 74 -12.20 15.03 -1.50
CA VAL A 74 -11.63 14.66 -2.79
C VAL A 74 -10.28 15.33 -2.92
N TRP A 75 -9.24 14.53 -3.05
CA TRP A 75 -7.88 15.01 -3.31
C TRP A 75 -7.60 14.90 -4.81
N ASN A 76 -7.72 16.01 -5.52
CA ASN A 76 -7.59 16.04 -6.98
C ASN A 76 -6.13 16.08 -7.44
N ASP A 77 -5.26 16.76 -6.70
CA ASP A 77 -3.83 16.88 -6.99
C ASP A 77 -3.02 17.23 -5.73
N VAL A 78 -1.68 17.14 -5.81
CA VAL A 78 -0.79 17.43 -4.66
C VAL A 78 -0.99 18.83 -4.05
N HIS A 79 -1.53 19.80 -4.79
CA HIS A 79 -1.79 21.15 -4.27
C HIS A 79 -3.04 21.22 -3.42
N SER A 80 -3.98 20.28 -3.59
CA SER A 80 -5.14 20.12 -2.69
C SER A 80 -4.85 19.18 -1.51
N ALA A 81 -3.59 18.80 -1.28
CA ALA A 81 -3.19 18.00 -0.14
C ALA A 81 -3.36 18.78 1.17
N PRO A 82 -3.79 18.14 2.26
CA PRO A 82 -3.72 18.74 3.59
C PRO A 82 -2.29 19.19 3.91
N THR A 83 -2.14 20.33 4.60
CA THR A 83 -0.83 20.86 4.99
C THR A 83 -0.02 19.83 5.78
N GLU A 84 -0.69 19.10 6.68
CA GLU A 84 -0.09 18.05 7.50
C GLU A 84 0.48 16.91 6.66
N PHE A 85 -0.14 16.58 5.52
CA PHE A 85 0.43 15.60 4.59
C PHE A 85 1.76 16.10 4.02
N MET A 86 1.80 17.36 3.58
CA MET A 86 3.01 17.96 3.00
C MET A 86 4.14 18.12 4.04
N GLU A 87 3.80 18.38 5.29
CA GLU A 87 4.76 18.40 6.40
C GLU A 87 5.41 17.02 6.59
N ILE A 88 4.62 15.95 6.59
CA ILE A 88 5.16 14.58 6.70
C ILE A 88 6.06 14.27 5.49
N VAL A 89 5.66 14.65 4.27
CA VAL A 89 6.50 14.44 3.07
C VAL A 89 7.83 15.17 3.19
N HIS A 90 7.81 16.42 3.65
CA HIS A 90 9.02 17.21 3.84
C HIS A 90 9.92 16.61 4.93
N ASP A 91 9.36 16.16 6.05
CA ASP A 91 10.13 15.53 7.13
C ASP A 91 10.76 14.20 6.73
N ASP A 92 10.07 13.39 5.93
CA ASP A 92 10.52 12.04 5.57
C ASP A 92 11.48 12.03 4.36
N PHE A 93 11.44 13.06 3.49
CA PHE A 93 12.14 13.07 2.20
C PHE A 93 12.87 14.38 1.81
N GLY A 94 12.70 15.47 2.56
CA GLY A 94 13.36 16.76 2.33
C GLY A 94 14.77 16.83 2.92
#